data_AF-A0A9P8IU69-F1
#
_entry.id   AF-A0A9P8IU69-F1
#
_cell.length_a   1.000
_cell.length_b   1.000
_cell.length_c   1.000
_cell.angle_alpha   90.00
_cell.angle_beta   90.00
_cell.angle_gamma   90.00
#
_symmetry.space_group_name_H-M   'P 1'
#
loop_
_entity.id
_entity.type
_entity.pdbx_description
1 polymer ?
#
loop_
_entity_poly.entity_id
_entity_poly.type
_entity_poly.pdbx_seq_one_letter_code
_entity_poly.pdbx_strand_id
1 'polypeptide(L)'
;MGMQGPLTAQALGRSPYDDVVEWDDDHDEPPNTNDSGQQYDHRGRPINPETKRVNRDIIRSHNEVMLVIGVAEQENPTTNPEAESDKRHAMYEDDVGTNLAFSALRCVDAAGAFGLDGFRQRVLVCFADPLCPIY
;
A
#
# COMPACT_ATOMS: atom_id res chain seq x y z
N MET A 1 -7.78 22.66 -45.20
CA MET A 1 -9.04 21.95 -45.52
C MET A 1 -9.23 20.92 -44.43
N GLY A 2 -10.08 21.21 -43.45
CA GLY A 2 -10.25 20.36 -42.26
C GLY A 2 -11.19 19.20 -42.57
N MET A 3 -10.67 17.98 -42.49
CA MET A 3 -11.48 16.76 -42.57
C MET A 3 -12.41 16.74 -41.36
N GLN A 4 -13.71 16.94 -41.59
CA GLN A 4 -14.73 16.69 -40.57
C GLN A 4 -14.71 15.19 -40.27
N GLY A 5 -14.31 14.82 -39.06
CA GLY A 5 -14.31 13.42 -38.62
C GLY A 5 -15.72 12.80 -38.68
N PRO A 6 -15.83 11.46 -38.70
CA PRO A 6 -17.09 10.76 -38.90
C PRO A 6 -18.11 11.12 -37.81
N LEU A 7 -19.07 11.98 -38.19
CA LEU A 7 -20.11 12.52 -37.31
C LEU A 7 -21.00 11.42 -36.70
N THR A 8 -21.10 10.27 -37.38
CA THR A 8 -21.85 9.10 -36.92
C THR A 8 -21.23 8.43 -35.70
N ALA A 9 -19.91 8.26 -35.67
CA ALA A 9 -19.21 7.68 -34.52
C ALA A 9 -19.34 8.58 -33.28
N GLN A 10 -19.21 9.90 -33.45
CA GLN A 10 -19.38 10.87 -32.38
C GLN A 10 -20.83 10.96 -31.88
N ALA A 11 -21.82 10.92 -32.77
CA ALA A 11 -23.24 10.92 -32.41
C ALA A 11 -23.64 9.67 -31.61
N LEU A 12 -22.96 8.54 -31.84
CA LEU A 12 -23.14 7.27 -31.11
C LEU A 12 -22.26 7.17 -29.86
N GLY A 13 -21.50 8.22 -29.52
CA GLY A 13 -20.64 8.26 -28.34
C GLY A 13 -19.39 7.38 -28.42
N ARG A 14 -19.00 6.93 -29.62
CA ARG A 14 -17.77 6.15 -29.84
C ARG A 14 -16.57 7.06 -30.08
N SER A 15 -15.38 6.56 -29.71
CA SER A 15 -14.12 7.25 -29.95
C SER A 15 -13.88 7.39 -31.46
N PRO A 16 -13.38 8.55 -31.96
CA PRO A 16 -13.08 8.76 -33.38
C PRO A 16 -12.02 7.82 -33.98
N TYR A 17 -11.33 7.03 -33.14
CA TYR A 17 -10.32 6.06 -33.53
C TYR A 17 -10.80 4.61 -33.36
N ASP A 18 -12.10 4.38 -33.15
CA ASP A 18 -12.67 3.03 -33.14
C ASP A 18 -12.74 2.54 -34.59
N ASP A 19 -12.03 1.45 -34.90
CA ASP A 19 -11.99 0.87 -36.23
C ASP A 19 -13.41 0.44 -36.61
N VAL A 20 -13.97 1.07 -37.64
CA VAL A 20 -15.26 0.68 -38.19
C VAL A 20 -15.05 -0.69 -38.81
N VAL A 21 -15.49 -1.74 -38.14
CA VAL A 21 -15.56 -3.08 -38.74
C VAL A 21 -16.61 -2.99 -39.85
N GLU A 22 -16.13 -2.76 -41.07
CA GLU A 22 -16.91 -2.91 -42.29
C GLU A 22 -17.28 -4.40 -42.35
N TRP A 23 -18.55 -4.69 -42.13
CA TRP A 23 -19.08 -6.01 -42.42
C TRP A 23 -19.18 -6.09 -43.94
N ASP A 24 -18.27 -6.85 -44.54
CA ASP A 24 -18.30 -7.18 -45.97
C ASP A 24 -19.55 -8.03 -46.22
N ASP A 25 -20.62 -7.42 -46.74
CA ASP A 25 -21.88 -8.07 -47.12
C ASP A 25 -21.77 -8.79 -48.48
N ASP A 26 -20.62 -9.40 -48.78
CA ASP A 26 -20.32 -10.02 -50.08
C ASP A 26 -19.93 -11.51 -49.97
N HIS A 27 -20.76 -12.32 -49.30
CA HIS A 27 -20.68 -13.78 -49.41
C HIS A 27 -22.05 -14.40 -49.70
N ASP A 28 -22.36 -14.49 -51.00
CA ASP A 28 -23.22 -15.54 -51.57
C ASP A 28 -22.54 -16.91 -51.38
N GLU A 29 -22.54 -17.44 -50.16
CA GLU A 29 -22.16 -18.83 -49.86
C GLU A 29 -23.36 -19.59 -49.25
N PRO A 30 -23.56 -20.87 -49.60
CA PRO A 30 -24.73 -21.63 -49.14
C PRO A 30 -24.70 -21.76 -47.61
N PRO A 31 -25.86 -22.02 -46.96
CA PRO A 31 -26.01 -21.95 -45.51
C PRO A 31 -25.29 -23.12 -44.84
N ASN A 32 -23.96 -23.07 -44.80
CA ASN A 32 -23.17 -23.85 -43.90
C ASN A 32 -23.32 -23.23 -42.52
N THR A 33 -24.05 -23.97 -41.70
CA THR A 33 -24.24 -23.93 -40.26
C THR A 33 -22.98 -23.50 -39.50
N ASN A 34 -22.63 -22.22 -39.56
CA ASN A 34 -21.77 -21.59 -38.57
C ASN A 34 -22.68 -21.13 -37.44
N ASP A 35 -22.76 -21.99 -36.43
CA ASP A 35 -23.41 -21.79 -35.13
C ASP A 35 -22.89 -20.54 -34.39
N SER A 36 -23.05 -19.33 -34.94
CA SER A 36 -23.11 -18.11 -34.13
C SER A 36 -24.52 -17.97 -33.56
N GLY A 37 -25.03 -19.03 -32.94
CA GLY A 37 -26.32 -19.03 -32.26
C GLY A 37 -26.24 -18.04 -31.11
N GLN A 38 -26.77 -16.83 -31.32
CA GLN A 38 -26.90 -15.84 -30.26
C GLN A 38 -27.66 -16.50 -29.11
N GLN A 39 -26.96 -16.75 -28.00
CA GLN A 39 -27.55 -17.46 -26.87
C GLN A 39 -28.43 -16.48 -26.11
N TYR A 40 -29.63 -16.88 -25.70
CA TYR A 40 -30.52 -16.03 -24.91
C TYR A 40 -30.71 -16.61 -23.52
N ASP A 41 -30.86 -15.73 -22.55
CA ASP A 41 -31.24 -16.11 -21.19
C ASP A 41 -32.68 -16.65 -21.16
N HIS A 42 -33.07 -17.27 -20.05
CA HIS A 42 -34.46 -17.69 -19.78
C HIS A 42 -35.48 -16.53 -19.80
N ARG A 43 -34.98 -15.28 -19.79
CA ARG A 43 -35.74 -14.03 -19.95
C ARG A 43 -35.64 -13.42 -21.36
N GLY A 44 -35.06 -14.14 -22.32
CA GLY A 44 -34.89 -13.69 -23.71
C GLY A 44 -33.78 -12.65 -23.93
N ARG A 45 -32.87 -12.46 -22.98
CA ARG A 45 -31.77 -11.48 -23.11
C ARG A 45 -30.58 -12.11 -23.83
N PRO A 46 -30.00 -11.49 -24.86
CA PRO A 46 -28.83 -12.03 -25.53
C PRO A 46 -27.64 -12.11 -24.55
N ILE A 47 -26.97 -13.25 -24.54
CA ILE A 47 -25.80 -13.59 -23.74
C ILE A 47 -24.65 -13.87 -24.71
N ASN A 48 -23.60 -13.06 -24.61
CA ASN A 48 -22.32 -13.36 -25.25
C ASN A 48 -21.36 -13.98 -24.21
N PRO A 49 -20.91 -15.23 -24.38
CA PRO A 49 -19.97 -15.87 -23.46
C PRO A 49 -18.61 -15.17 -23.42
N GLU A 50 -18.14 -14.60 -24.54
CA GLU A 50 -16.88 -13.85 -24.62
C GLU A 50 -16.97 -12.56 -23.79
N THR A 51 -18.04 -11.79 -23.94
CA THR A 51 -18.26 -10.58 -23.13
C THR A 51 -18.34 -10.89 -21.64
N LYS A 52 -18.89 -12.05 -21.24
CA LYS A 52 -18.89 -12.49 -19.84
C LYS A 52 -17.49 -12.81 -19.31
N ARG A 53 -16.60 -13.37 -20.14
CA ARG A 53 -15.20 -13.64 -19.78
C ARG A 53 -14.45 -12.33 -19.58
N VAL A 54 -14.55 -11.42 -20.56
CA VAL A 54 -13.90 -10.11 -20.50
C VAL A 54 -14.39 -9.29 -19.31
N ASN A 55 -15.70 -9.23 -19.05
CA ASN A 55 -16.23 -8.52 -17.88
C ASN A 55 -15.70 -9.08 -16.55
N ARG A 56 -15.53 -10.40 -16.45
CA ARG A 56 -14.96 -11.03 -15.25
C ARG A 56 -13.51 -10.62 -15.03
N ASP A 57 -12.71 -10.59 -16.10
CA ASP A 57 -11.31 -10.19 -16.01
C ASP A 57 -11.14 -8.70 -15.72
N ILE A 58 -12.00 -7.84 -16.28
CA ILE A 58 -12.04 -6.41 -15.94
C ILE A 58 -12.32 -6.23 -14.44
N ILE A 59 -13.34 -6.91 -13.91
CA ILE A 59 -13.67 -6.82 -12.47
C ILE A 59 -12.51 -7.35 -11.61
N ARG A 60 -11.87 -8.45 -12.00
CA ARG A 60 -10.69 -8.98 -11.30
C ARG A 60 -9.55 -7.96 -11.27
N SER A 61 -9.17 -7.44 -12.44
CA SER A 61 -8.09 -6.46 -12.56
C SER A 61 -8.38 -5.18 -11.79
N HIS A 62 -9.64 -4.72 -11.77
CA HIS A 62 -10.05 -3.55 -11.00
C HIS A 62 -9.88 -3.78 -9.50
N ASN A 63 -10.31 -4.93 -8.99
CA ASN A 63 -10.15 -5.29 -7.59
C ASN A 63 -8.67 -5.38 -7.19
N GLU A 64 -7.83 -5.98 -8.04
CA GLU A 64 -6.38 -6.03 -7.82
C GLU A 64 -5.76 -4.63 -7.76
N VAL A 65 -6.15 -3.72 -8.66
CA VAL A 65 -5.66 -2.34 -8.67
C VAL A 65 -6.14 -1.56 -7.45
N MET A 66 -7.39 -1.72 -7.02
CA MET A 66 -7.91 -1.05 -5.80
C MET A 66 -7.13 -1.47 -4.54
N LEU A 67 -6.71 -2.74 -4.46
CA LEU A 67 -5.86 -3.24 -3.38
C LEU A 67 -4.44 -2.67 -3.45
N VAL A 68 -3.83 -2.61 -4.65
CA VAL A 68 -2.46 -2.13 -4.84
C VAL A 68 -2.33 -0.62 -4.62
N ILE A 69 -3.33 0.17 -5.03
CA ILE A 69 -3.36 1.63 -4.79
C ILE A 69 -3.69 1.94 -3.32
N GLY A 70 -4.20 0.96 -2.56
CA GLY A 70 -4.57 1.14 -1.15
C GLY A 70 -5.91 1.84 -0.96
N VAL A 71 -6.78 1.81 -1.97
CA VAL A 71 -8.15 2.38 -1.89
C VAL A 71 -9.11 1.40 -1.21
N ALA A 72 -8.83 0.10 -1.27
CA ALA A 72 -9.61 -0.93 -0.61
C ALA A 72 -8.75 -1.67 0.43
N GLU A 73 -9.24 -1.73 1.66
CA GLU A 73 -8.72 -2.62 2.71
C GLU A 73 -9.25 -4.04 2.45
N GLN A 74 -8.44 -5.08 2.74
CA GLN A 74 -8.93 -6.47 2.64
C GLN A 74 -9.92 -6.76 3.77
N GLU A 75 -11.16 -7.10 3.42
CA GLU A 75 -12.27 -7.32 4.37
C GLU A 75 -12.14 -8.61 5.22
N ASN A 76 -11.06 -9.40 5.09
CA ASN A 76 -10.89 -10.62 5.91
C ASN A 76 -9.58 -10.61 6.74
N PRO A 77 -9.65 -10.73 8.08
CA PRO A 77 -8.77 -10.01 9.00
C PRO A 77 -7.87 -10.92 9.85
N THR A 78 -7.44 -12.07 9.33
CA THR A 78 -6.66 -13.02 10.17
C THR A 78 -5.20 -12.62 10.35
N THR A 79 -4.73 -11.63 9.59
CA THR A 79 -3.42 -11.03 9.76
C THR A 79 -3.52 -9.64 9.19
N ASN A 80 -4.03 -8.68 9.98
CA ASN A 80 -3.91 -7.28 9.59
C ASN A 80 -2.39 -7.00 9.50
N PRO A 81 -1.83 -6.79 8.30
CA PRO A 81 -0.39 -6.58 8.13
C PRO A 81 0.07 -5.36 8.94
N GLU A 82 -0.83 -4.39 9.16
CA GLU A 82 -0.59 -3.24 10.02
C GLU A 82 -0.44 -3.65 11.49
N ALA A 83 -1.30 -4.53 12.01
CA ALA A 83 -1.20 -5.00 13.40
C ALA A 83 0.09 -5.80 13.66
N GLU A 84 0.55 -6.58 12.68
CA GLU A 84 1.85 -7.26 12.78
C GLU A 84 3.02 -6.27 12.64
N SER A 85 2.89 -5.27 11.77
CA SER A 85 3.85 -4.17 11.65
C SER A 85 3.97 -3.39 12.96
N ASP A 86 2.85 -2.97 13.54
CA ASP A 86 2.78 -2.24 14.81
C ASP A 86 3.38 -3.05 15.95
N LYS A 87 3.10 -4.35 16.01
CA LYS A 87 3.72 -5.24 17.00
C LYS A 87 5.24 -5.30 16.84
N ARG A 88 5.75 -5.40 15.60
CA ARG A 88 7.20 -5.40 15.35
C ARG A 88 7.83 -4.05 15.70
N HIS A 89 7.14 -2.95 15.39
CA HIS A 89 7.58 -1.61 15.77
C HIS A 89 7.64 -1.43 17.29
N ALA A 90 6.62 -1.85 18.02
CA ALA A 90 6.61 -1.79 19.49
C ALA A 90 7.75 -2.61 20.11
N MET A 91 8.03 -3.81 19.58
CA MET A 91 9.17 -4.62 20.06
C MET A 91 10.52 -3.96 19.79
N TYR A 92 10.66 -3.28 18.64
CA TYR A 92 11.87 -2.53 18.31
C TYR A 92 12.06 -1.33 19.23
N GLU A 93 11.01 -0.56 19.50
CA GLU A 93 11.07 0.58 20.41
C GLU A 93 11.44 0.18 21.85
N ASP A 94 10.92 -0.95 22.33
CA ASP A 94 11.22 -1.47 23.66
C ASP A 94 12.70 -1.93 23.77
N ASP A 95 13.23 -2.61 22.76
CA ASP A 95 14.64 -3.00 22.72
C ASP A 95 15.57 -1.77 22.67
N VAL A 96 15.25 -0.78 21.84
CA VAL A 96 16.02 0.47 21.79
C VAL A 96 15.93 1.22 23.13
N GLY A 97 14.74 1.28 23.73
CA GLY A 97 14.50 1.93 25.01
C GLY A 97 15.28 1.30 26.17
N THR A 98 15.30 -0.03 26.25
CA THR A 98 16.02 -0.77 27.28
C THR A 98 17.54 -0.61 27.16
N ASN A 99 18.09 -0.68 25.94
CA ASN A 99 19.51 -0.44 25.69
C ASN A 99 19.92 0.99 26.06
N LEU A 100 19.10 1.98 25.69
CA LEU A 100 19.36 3.37 26.04
C LEU A 100 19.31 3.59 27.55
N ALA A 101 18.29 3.05 28.23
CA ALA A 101 18.14 3.15 29.68
C ALA A 101 19.34 2.53 30.44
N PHE A 102 19.82 1.36 29.99
CA PHE A 102 20.99 0.72 30.57
C PHE A 102 22.24 1.61 30.43
N SER A 103 22.47 2.16 29.24
CA SER A 103 23.61 3.06 28.99
C SER A 103 23.54 4.34 29.82
N ALA A 104 22.35 4.94 29.95
CA ALA A 104 22.13 6.14 30.74
C ALA A 104 22.39 5.88 32.23
N LEU A 105 21.91 4.75 32.77
CA LEU A 105 22.14 4.38 34.16
C LEU A 105 23.63 4.22 34.47
N ARG A 106 24.38 3.56 33.57
CA ARG A 106 25.85 3.43 33.69
C ARG A 106 26.56 4.79 33.72
N CYS A 107 26.11 5.74 32.89
CA CYS A 107 26.68 7.10 32.89
C CYS A 107 26.39 7.84 34.19
N VAL A 108 25.17 7.71 34.74
CA VAL A 108 24.79 8.31 36.02
C VAL A 108 25.59 7.70 37.17
N ASP A 109 25.75 6.38 37.21
CA ASP A 109 26.57 5.67 38.20
C ASP A 109 28.03 6.18 38.16
N ALA A 110 28.61 6.28 36.97
CA ALA A 110 29.99 6.75 36.79
C ALA A 110 30.14 8.22 37.23
N ALA A 111 29.25 9.10 36.78
CA ALA A 111 29.26 10.51 37.16
C ALA A 111 29.09 10.70 38.68
N GLY A 112 28.21 9.91 39.30
CA GLY A 112 28.02 9.88 40.74
C GLY A 112 29.27 9.44 41.49
N ALA A 113 29.92 8.35 41.05
CA ALA A 113 31.16 7.86 41.65
C ALA A 113 32.29 8.88 41.56
N PHE A 114 32.52 9.46 40.37
CA PHE A 114 33.55 10.49 40.18
C PHE A 114 33.26 11.77 40.98
N GLY A 115 31.99 12.19 41.03
CA GLY A 115 31.57 13.37 41.79
C GLY A 115 31.75 13.19 43.29
N LEU A 116 31.30 12.06 43.84
CA LEU A 116 31.41 11.75 45.26
C LEU A 116 32.86 11.55 45.70
N ASP A 117 33.67 10.84 44.91
CA ASP A 117 35.08 10.63 45.25
C ASP A 117 35.87 11.95 45.16
N GLY A 118 35.61 12.77 44.14
CA GLY A 118 36.19 14.12 44.03
C GLY A 118 35.78 15.03 45.19
N PHE A 119 34.52 15.01 45.61
CA PHE A 119 34.05 15.76 46.77
C PHE A 119 34.72 15.27 48.06
N ARG A 120 34.79 13.95 48.26
CA ARG A 120 35.45 13.33 49.41
C ARG A 120 36.91 13.73 49.50
N GLN A 121 37.66 13.68 48.39
CA GLN A 121 39.06 14.10 48.36
C GLN A 121 39.22 15.58 48.74
N ARG A 122 38.37 16.47 48.21
CA ARG A 122 38.40 17.90 48.56
C ARG A 122 38.11 18.16 50.04
N VAL A 123 37.09 17.51 50.60
CA VAL A 123 36.75 17.62 52.03
C VAL A 123 37.88 17.11 52.91
N LEU A 124 38.50 15.97 52.56
CA LEU A 124 39.61 15.41 53.33
C LEU A 124 40.85 16.32 53.29
N VAL A 125 41.15 16.95 52.16
CA VAL A 125 42.24 17.93 52.05
C VAL A 125 41.95 19.14 52.94
N CYS A 126 40.74 19.70 52.89
CA CYS A 126 40.34 20.81 53.76
C CYS A 126 40.41 20.46 55.26
N PHE A 127 40.10 19.21 55.62
CA PHE A 127 40.15 18.76 57.01
C PHE A 127 41.57 18.44 57.49
N ALA A 128 42.45 18.00 56.58
CA ALA A 128 43.84 17.70 56.88
C ALA A 128 44.73 18.95 56.97
N ASP A 129 44.34 20.05 56.33
CA ASP A 129 45.08 21.32 56.39
C ASP A 129 44.65 22.19 57.59
N PRO A 130 45.54 22.48 58.56
CA PRO A 130 45.23 23.29 59.74
C PRO A 130 45.04 24.79 59.44
N LEU A 131 45.18 25.21 58.18
CA LEU A 131 45.04 26.60 57.72
C LEU A 131 43.85 26.81 56.78
N CYS A 132 42.98 25.82 56.60
CA CYS A 132 41.84 25.94 55.69
C CYS A 132 40.81 26.96 56.23
N PRO A 133 40.55 28.08 55.53
CA PRO A 133 39.53 29.04 55.93
C PRO A 133 38.17 28.47 55.54
N ILE A 134 37.46 27.89 56.51
CA ILE A 134 36.04 27.61 56.38
C ILE A 134 35.34 28.98 56.45
N TYR A 135 34.78 29.44 55.35
CA TYR A 135 33.82 30.55 55.34
C TYR A 135 32.43 30.01 55.68
#